data_AF-A0A133YUG3-F1
#
_entry.id   AF-A0A133YUG3-F1
#
_cell.length_a   1.000
_cell.length_b   1.000
_cell.length_c   1.000
_cell.angle_alpha   90.00
_cell.angle_beta   90.00
_cell.angle_gamma   90.00
#
_symmetry.space_group_name_H-M   'P 1'
#
loop_
_entity.id
_entity.type
_entity.pdbx_description
1 polymer ?
#
loop_
_entity_poly.entity_id
_entity_poly.type
_entity_poly.pdbx_seq_one_letter_code
_entity_poly.pdbx_strand_id
1 'polypeptide(L)' 'MCIRTQEVHIMSLKRNMPWLWTFYDFPELQMPNTNNELEALNSALKANLNLHKGISKERRKIIIQDFLKAHSPCR' A
#
# COMPACT_ATOMS: atom_id res chain seq x y z
N MET A 1 29.27 3.30 -2.37
CA MET A 1 28.10 2.39 -2.51
C MET A 1 26.86 3.22 -2.84
N CYS A 2 26.62 3.59 -4.10
CA CYS A 2 25.38 4.29 -4.51
C CYS A 2 25.10 4.17 -6.02
N ILE A 3 25.34 2.98 -6.60
CA ILE A 3 25.08 2.73 -8.05
C ILE A 3 24.07 1.58 -8.25
N ARG A 4 23.88 0.70 -7.24
CA ARG A 4 22.96 -0.45 -7.37
C ARG A 4 21.47 -0.15 -7.16
N THR A 5 21.11 1.02 -6.61
CA THR A 5 19.72 1.35 -6.32
C THR A 5 18.94 1.88 -7.52
N GLN A 6 19.58 2.53 -8.51
CA GLN A 6 18.83 3.07 -9.66
C GLN A 6 18.36 1.98 -10.64
N GLU A 7 19.14 0.91 -10.82
CA GLU A 7 18.78 -0.15 -11.77
C GLU A 7 17.58 -1.00 -11.31
N VAL A 8 17.40 -1.19 -10.00
CA VAL A 8 16.27 -1.97 -9.46
C VAL A 8 14.92 -1.30 -9.72
N HIS A 9 14.87 0.03 -9.74
CA HIS A 9 13.64 0.77 -10.06
C HIS A 9 13.23 0.54 -11.52
N ILE A 10 14.18 0.62 -12.46
CA ILE A 10 13.93 0.44 -13.89
C ILE A 10 13.51 -1.00 -14.18
N MET A 11 14.14 -1.99 -13.54
CA MET A 11 13.76 -3.40 -13.69
C MET A 11 12.35 -3.69 -13.17
N SER A 12 11.97 -3.10 -12.03
CA SER A 12 10.61 -3.24 -11.49
C SER A 12 9.57 -2.64 -12.44
N LEU A 13 9.84 -1.46 -13.01
CA LEU A 13 8.96 -0.84 -14.01
C LEU A 13 8.82 -1.70 -15.26
N LYS A 14 9.92 -2.21 -15.82
CA LYS A 14 9.90 -3.09 -17.00
C LYS A 14 9.09 -4.37 -16.74
N ARG A 15 9.21 -4.97 -15.56
CA ARG A 15 8.48 -6.19 -15.19
C ARG A 15 6.98 -5.95 -15.03
N ASN A 16 6.60 -4.81 -14.45
CA ASN A 16 5.20 -4.48 -14.17
C ASN A 16 4.53 -3.66 -15.28
N MET A 17 5.26 -3.35 -16.35
CA MET A 17 4.82 -2.57 -17.48
C MET A 17 3.44 -3.03 -18.03
N PRO A 18 3.18 -4.33 -18.25
CA PRO A 18 1.89 -4.78 -18.77
C PRO A 18 0.69 -4.46 -17.85
N TRP A 19 0.91 -4.29 -16.55
CA TRP A 19 -0.14 -4.11 -15.56
C TRP A 19 -0.42 -2.64 -15.24
N LEU A 20 0.55 -1.75 -15.51
CA LEU A 20 0.51 -0.36 -15.07
C LEU A 20 -0.65 0.44 -15.69
N TRP A 21 -1.09 0.06 -16.89
CA TRP A 21 -2.13 0.75 -17.65
C TRP A 21 -3.49 0.05 -17.66
N THR A 22 -3.63 -1.06 -16.94
CA THR A 22 -4.90 -1.82 -16.87
C THR A 22 -6.08 -0.97 -16.40
N PHE A 23 -5.84 0.08 -15.63
CA PHE A 23 -6.87 1.02 -15.23
C PHE A 23 -7.59 1.68 -16.42
N TYR A 24 -6.90 1.94 -17.54
CA TYR A 24 -7.53 2.51 -18.74
C TYR A 24 -8.49 1.54 -19.43
N ASP A 25 -8.31 0.24 -19.23
CA ASP A 25 -9.13 -0.81 -19.84
C ASP A 25 -10.47 -1.01 -19.11
N PHE A 26 -10.60 -0.50 -17.87
CA PHE A 26 -11.78 -0.70 -17.01
C PHE A 26 -12.34 0.63 -16.43
N PRO A 27 -12.83 1.56 -17.28
CA PRO A 27 -13.38 2.85 -16.81
C PRO A 27 -14.63 2.70 -15.93
N GLU A 28 -15.35 1.58 -16.03
CA GLU A 28 -16.53 1.27 -15.22
C GLU A 28 -16.25 1.12 -13.73
N LEU A 29 -15.00 0.83 -13.35
CA LEU A 29 -14.60 0.68 -11.94
C LEU A 29 -14.55 2.02 -11.20
N GLN A 30 -14.61 3.15 -11.92
CA GLN A 30 -14.57 4.52 -11.37
C GLN A 30 -13.48 4.72 -10.32
N MET A 31 -12.31 4.07 -10.48
CA MET A 31 -11.26 4.21 -9.47
C MET A 31 -10.75 5.66 -9.48
N PRO A 32 -10.61 6.28 -8.31
CA PRO A 32 -10.07 7.62 -8.22
C PRO A 32 -8.63 7.64 -8.74
N ASN A 33 -8.26 8.70 -9.47
CA ASN A 33 -6.90 8.90 -9.98
C ASN A 33 -5.88 9.26 -8.88
N THR A 34 -6.33 9.35 -7.62
CA THR A 34 -5.49 9.69 -6.46
C THR A 34 -5.36 8.47 -5.56
N ASN A 35 -4.15 8.26 -5.02
CA ASN A 35 -3.89 7.27 -3.99
C ASN A 35 -4.01 7.87 -2.56
N ASN A 36 -4.61 9.05 -2.41
CA ASN A 36 -4.64 9.79 -1.14
C ASN A 36 -5.26 8.98 -0.01
N GLU A 37 -6.35 8.26 -0.29
CA GLU A 37 -7.01 7.41 0.70
C GLU A 37 -6.11 6.25 1.15
N LEU A 38 -5.43 5.60 0.21
CA LEU A 38 -4.50 4.52 0.50
C LEU A 38 -3.30 5.00 1.33
N GLU A 39 -2.72 6.15 0.99
CA GLU A 39 -1.61 6.73 1.74
C GLU A 39 -2.01 7.18 3.14
N ALA A 40 -3.20 7.79 3.28
CA ALA A 40 -3.76 8.17 4.57
C ALA A 40 -3.99 6.94 5.47
N LEU A 41 -4.60 5.88 4.93
CA LEU A 41 -4.83 4.63 5.63
C LEU A 41 -3.51 3.98 6.07
N ASN A 42 -2.53 3.90 5.15
CA ASN A 42 -1.22 3.32 5.44
C ASN A 42 -0.46 4.13 6.50
N SER A 43 -0.59 5.45 6.49
CA SER A 43 0.03 6.34 7.48
C SER A 43 -0.59 6.13 8.86
N ALA A 44 -1.93 6.05 8.94
CA ALA A 44 -2.64 5.74 10.19
C ALA A 44 -2.26 4.36 10.74
N LEU A 45 -2.16 3.34 9.88
CA LEU A 45 -1.73 2.01 10.28
C LEU A 45 -0.29 2.02 10.82
N LYS A 46 0.64 2.69 10.11
CA LYS A 46 2.05 2.80 10.55
C LYS A 46 2.15 3.51 11.91
N ALA A 47 1.36 4.56 12.14
CA ALA A 47 1.31 5.24 13.43
C ALA A 47 0.89 4.30 14.57
N ASN A 48 -0.19 3.53 14.37
CA ASN A 48 -0.65 2.53 15.34
C ASN A 48 0.41 1.45 15.61
N LEU A 49 1.04 0.92 14.57
CA LEU A 49 2.09 -0.10 14.72
C LEU A 49 3.36 0.43 15.40
N ASN A 50 3.69 1.71 15.19
CA ASN A 50 4.85 2.37 15.79
C ASN A 50 4.70 2.62 17.29
N LEU A 51 3.48 2.71 17.82
CA LEU A 51 3.24 2.76 19.27
C LEU A 51 3.60 1.42 19.95
N HIS A 52 3.59 0.33 19.17
CA HIS A 52 3.81 -1.04 19.64
C HIS A 52 5.13 -1.64 19.13
N LYS A 53 6.22 -0.88 19.18
CA LYS A 53 7.58 -1.34 18.83
C LYS A 53 8.10 -2.38 19.84
N GLY A 54 7.64 -3.61 19.72
CA GLY A 54 8.01 -4.70 20.62
C GLY A 54 7.04 -5.89 20.60
N ILE A 55 5.90 -5.76 19.92
CA ILE A 55 4.95 -6.86 19.80
C ILE A 55 5.46 -7.95 18.85
N SER A 56 5.06 -9.19 19.14
CA SER A 56 5.33 -10.33 18.25
C SER A 56 4.70 -10.12 16.88
N LYS A 57 5.22 -10.83 15.88
CA LYS A 57 4.71 -10.75 14.49
C LYS A 57 3.25 -11.21 14.43
N GLU A 58 2.86 -12.17 15.26
CA GLU A 58 1.52 -12.73 15.35
C GLU A 58 0.53 -11.68 15.85
N ARG A 59 0.87 -10.97 16.94
CA ARG A 59 0.03 -9.87 17.45
C ARG A 59 -0.02 -8.70 16.47
N ARG A 60 1.07 -8.42 15.76
CA ARG A 60 1.08 -7.40 14.70
C ARG A 60 0.08 -7.72 13.59
N LYS A 61 -0.04 -8.98 13.18
CA LYS A 61 -1.03 -9.42 12.18
C LYS A 61 -2.46 -9.21 12.68
N ILE A 62 -2.74 -9.54 13.94
CA ILE A 62 -4.07 -9.34 14.55
C ILE A 62 -4.44 -7.86 14.54
N ILE A 63 -3.53 -6.97 14.96
CA ILE A 63 -3.77 -5.51 14.93
C ILE A 63 -4.07 -5.02 13.52
N ILE A 64 -3.31 -5.48 12.51
CA ILE A 64 -3.57 -5.12 11.11
C ILE A 64 -4.96 -5.62 10.67
N GLN A 65 -5.31 -6.86 11.00
CA GLN A 65 -6.62 -7.43 10.66
C GLN A 65 -7.76 -6.67 11.32
N ASP A 66 -7.63 -6.33 12.60
CA ASP A 66 -8.66 -5.60 13.34
C ASP A 66 -8.77 -4.15 12.85
N PHE A 67 -7.64 -3.51 12.53
CA PHE A 67 -7.62 -2.19 11.92
C PHE A 67 -8.34 -2.17 10.57
N LEU A 68 -8.09 -3.17 9.70
CA LEU A 68 -8.76 -3.28 8.41
C LEU A 68 -10.25 -3.62 8.53
N LYS A 69 -10.64 -4.42 9.53
CA LYS A 69 -12.07 -4.70 9.82
C LYS A 69 -12.81 -3.47 10.32
N ALA A 70 -12.15 -2.66 11.16
CA ALA A 70 -12.72 -1.42 11.67
C ALA A 70 -12.78 -0.32 10.60
N HIS A 71 -11.98 -0.43 9.54
CA HIS A 71 -11.96 0.54 8.47
C HIS A 71 -13.24 0.45 7.62
N SER A 72 -14.17 1.34 7.97
CA SER A 72 -15.28 1.84 7.16
C SER A 72 -14.83 2.70 5.98
N PRO A 73 -14.67 2.27 4.71
CA PRO A 73 -14.49 3.27 3.65
C PRO A 73 -15.77 4.10 3.56
N CYS A 74 -15.66 5.42 3.74
CA CYS A 74 -16.73 6.34 3.35
C CYS A 74 -16.88 6.21 1.83
N ARG A 75 -17.97 5.59 1.39
CA ARG A 75 -18.30 5.41 -0.02
C ARG A 75 -19.37 6.40 -0.43
#